data_AF-A0AAW6LWI6-F1
#
_entry.id   AF-A0AAW6LWI6-F1
#
_cell.length_a   1.000
_cell.length_b   1.000
_cell.length_c   1.000
_cell.angle_alpha   90.00
_cell.angle_beta   90.00
_cell.angle_gamma   90.00
#
_symmetry.space_group_name_H-M   'P 1'
#
loop_
_entity.id
_entity.type
_entity.pdbx_description
1 polymer ?
#
loop_
_entity_poly.entity_id
_entity_poly.type
_entity_poly.pdbx_seq_one_letter_code
_entity_poly.pdbx_strand_id
1 'polypeptide(L)'
;MVPIHGAEPGKGLCAGKSPSWEMDGRTVAEWRRAISSCEACPLLAQCRIDAAASVERGDGPQRMIMAGNAYDSHGNIVDGERLGLYESLTTATRRRRDSEVAA
;
A
#
# COMPACT_ATOMS: atom_id res chain seq x y z
N MET A 1 -2.98 16.51 -18.88
CA MET A 1 -4.05 16.05 -17.96
C MET A 1 -4.43 14.64 -18.40
N VAL A 2 -4.06 13.61 -17.65
CA VAL A 2 -4.33 12.21 -18.03
C VAL A 2 -5.74 11.86 -17.58
N PRO A 3 -6.64 11.34 -18.43
CA PRO A 3 -7.99 10.99 -18.02
C PRO A 3 -7.93 9.72 -17.16
N ILE A 4 -8.43 9.83 -15.93
CA ILE A 4 -8.67 8.68 -15.06
C ILE A 4 -9.86 7.92 -15.65
N HIS A 5 -9.59 7.01 -16.58
CA HIS A 5 -10.61 6.08 -17.08
C HIS A 5 -10.94 5.09 -15.96
N GLY A 6 -12.19 5.08 -15.50
CA GLY A 6 -12.79 3.92 -14.84
C GLY A 6 -12.81 3.88 -13.31
N ALA A 7 -13.13 4.99 -12.64
CA ALA A 7 -13.81 4.84 -11.35
C ALA A 7 -15.26 4.40 -11.67
N GLU A 8 -15.52 3.10 -11.81
CA GLU A 8 -16.90 2.61 -11.79
C GLU A 8 -17.55 3.09 -10.48
N PRO A 9 -18.81 3.55 -10.48
CA PRO A 9 -19.48 3.95 -9.25
C PRO A 9 -19.46 2.78 -8.26
N GLY A 10 -18.72 2.93 -7.15
CA GLY A 10 -18.48 1.88 -6.16
C GLY A 10 -17.11 1.21 -6.18
N LYS A 11 -16.22 1.54 -7.14
CA LYS A 11 -14.83 1.05 -7.15
C LYS A 11 -13.85 2.17 -6.75
N GLY A 12 -13.07 1.91 -5.70
CA GLY A 12 -12.02 2.83 -5.26
C GLY A 12 -10.98 3.07 -6.34
N LEU A 13 -10.25 4.19 -6.27
CA LEU A 13 -9.15 4.51 -7.21
C LEU A 13 -8.04 3.44 -7.20
N CYS A 14 -7.99 2.63 -6.15
CA CYS A 14 -7.11 1.48 -6.02
C CYS A 14 -7.61 0.22 -6.73
N ALA A 15 -8.91 0.10 -7.01
CA ALA A 15 -9.49 -1.08 -7.63
C ALA A 15 -8.99 -1.25 -9.08
N GLY A 16 -8.26 -2.34 -9.34
CA GLY A 16 -7.71 -2.66 -10.66
C GLY A 16 -6.33 -2.06 -10.98
N LYS A 17 -5.68 -1.36 -10.03
CA LYS A 17 -4.34 -0.77 -10.22
C LYS A 17 -3.25 -1.44 -9.36
N SER A 18 -3.26 -2.77 -9.25
CA SER A 18 -2.40 -3.53 -8.33
C SER A 18 -0.96 -3.01 -8.17
N PRO A 19 -0.16 -2.78 -9.23
CA PRO A 19 1.26 -2.46 -9.04
C PRO A 19 1.52 -1.07 -8.45
N SER A 20 0.61 -0.11 -8.55
CA SER A 20 0.80 1.26 -8.03
C SER A 20 0.56 1.38 -6.52
N TRP A 21 -0.07 0.37 -5.92
CA TRP A 21 -0.45 0.36 -4.51
C TRP A 21 0.31 -0.69 -3.70
N GLU A 22 1.17 -1.49 -4.32
CA GLU A 22 1.97 -2.50 -3.62
C GLU A 22 3.07 -1.88 -2.76
N MET A 23 3.45 -2.58 -1.69
CA MET A 23 4.59 -2.22 -0.86
C MET A 23 5.90 -2.87 -1.35
N ASP A 24 5.83 -3.84 -2.25
CA ASP A 24 7.02 -4.55 -2.73
C ASP A 24 7.78 -3.75 -3.81
N GLY A 25 9.08 -3.55 -3.60
CA GLY A 25 9.99 -3.00 -4.61
C GLY A 25 9.80 -1.52 -4.96
N ARG A 26 9.09 -0.76 -4.10
CA ARG A 26 8.83 0.67 -4.26
C ARG A 26 9.55 1.50 -3.22
N THR A 27 9.65 2.80 -3.51
CA THR A 27 10.32 3.78 -2.64
C THR A 27 9.32 4.53 -1.75
N VAL A 28 9.84 5.14 -0.67
CA VAL A 28 9.05 6.06 0.19
C VAL A 28 8.29 7.11 -0.61
N ALA A 29 8.93 7.69 -1.63
CA ALA A 29 8.33 8.75 -2.43
C ALA A 29 7.11 8.24 -3.22
N GLU A 30 7.20 7.01 -3.73
CA GLU A 30 6.09 6.36 -4.44
C GLU A 30 4.96 5.98 -3.48
N TRP A 31 5.28 5.44 -2.30
CA TRP A 31 4.26 5.13 -1.29
C TRP A 31 3.52 6.39 -0.82
N ARG A 32 4.23 7.49 -0.58
CA ARG A 32 3.60 8.77 -0.22
C ARG A 32 2.66 9.29 -1.31
N ARG A 33 3.04 9.16 -2.59
CA ARG A 33 2.16 9.53 -3.72
C ARG A 33 0.92 8.65 -3.77
N ALA A 34 1.06 7.36 -3.55
CA ALA A 34 -0.06 6.43 -3.51
C ALA A 34 -0.99 6.74 -2.31
N ILE A 35 -0.46 6.96 -1.11
CA ILE A 35 -1.23 7.37 0.08
C ILE A 35 -2.03 8.65 -0.21
N SER A 36 -1.37 9.69 -0.73
CA SER A 36 -2.04 10.95 -1.08
C SER A 36 -3.14 10.75 -2.14
N SER A 37 -2.92 9.85 -3.10
CA SER A 37 -3.94 9.47 -4.08
C SER A 37 -5.10 8.68 -3.45
N CYS A 38 -4.83 7.90 -2.40
CA CYS A 38 -5.84 7.20 -1.61
C CYS A 38 -6.71 8.20 -0.83
N GLU A 39 -6.08 9.20 -0.23
CA GLU A 39 -6.75 10.24 0.55
C GLU A 39 -7.68 11.12 -0.30
N ALA A 40 -7.33 11.32 -1.57
CA ALA A 40 -8.18 12.00 -2.54
C ALA A 40 -9.37 11.14 -3.02
N CYS A 41 -9.48 9.87 -2.60
CA CYS A 41 -10.55 8.99 -3.03
C CYS A 41 -11.87 9.35 -2.34
N PRO A 42 -12.97 9.55 -3.08
CA PRO A 42 -14.28 9.85 -2.48
C PRO A 42 -14.84 8.70 -1.63
N LEU A 43 -14.34 7.48 -1.82
CA LEU A 43 -14.72 6.29 -1.04
C LEU A 43 -13.83 6.06 0.19
N LEU A 44 -12.92 6.98 0.52
CA LEU A 44 -11.96 6.81 1.61
C LEU A 44 -12.62 6.47 2.95
N ALA A 45 -13.71 7.16 3.31
CA ALA A 45 -14.40 6.94 4.57
C ALA A 45 -14.95 5.51 4.68
N GLN A 46 -15.62 5.02 3.64
CA GLN A 46 -16.12 3.65 3.58
C GLN A 46 -14.97 2.64 3.55
N CYS A 47 -13.93 2.92 2.76
CA CYS A 47 -12.76 2.06 2.65
C CYS A 47 -12.04 1.88 4.00
N ARG A 48 -12.01 2.92 4.85
CA ARG A 48 -11.48 2.83 6.21
C ARG A 48 -12.30 1.92 7.11
N ILE A 49 -13.63 2.00 7.03
CA ILE A 49 -14.54 1.14 7.79
C ILE A 49 -14.36 -0.32 7.35
N ASP A 50 -14.38 -0.57 6.04
CA ASP A 50 -14.25 -1.92 5.48
C ASP A 50 -12.87 -2.52 5.79
N ALA A 51 -11.81 -1.72 5.70
CA ALA A 51 -10.45 -2.15 6.03
C ALA A 51 -10.32 -2.48 7.52
N ALA A 52 -10.84 -1.63 8.42
CA ALA A 52 -10.83 -1.89 9.86
C ALA A 52 -11.59 -3.18 10.19
N ALA A 53 -12.80 -3.35 9.66
CA ALA A 53 -13.60 -4.55 9.87
C ALA A 53 -12.90 -5.81 9.30
N SER A 54 -12.14 -5.68 8.20
CA SER A 54 -11.38 -6.80 7.62
C SER A 54 -10.17 -7.16 8.47
N VAL A 55 -9.46 -6.16 9.02
CA VAL A 55 -8.35 -6.37 9.97
C VAL A 55 -8.86 -7.08 11.23
N GLU A 56 -10.01 -6.69 11.77
CA GLU A 56 -10.61 -7.37 12.94
C GLU A 56 -10.94 -8.85 12.68
N ARG A 57 -11.25 -9.20 11.44
CA ARG A 57 -11.50 -10.59 11.02
C ARG A 57 -10.23 -11.38 10.67
N GLY A 58 -9.07 -10.72 10.59
CA GLY A 58 -7.82 -11.32 10.13
C GLY A 58 -7.63 -11.35 8.61
N ASP A 59 -8.59 -10.81 7.85
CA ASP A 59 -8.55 -10.68 6.38
C ASP A 59 -8.15 -9.26 5.93
N GLY A 60 -7.35 -8.58 6.76
CA GLY A 60 -6.88 -7.23 6.46
C GLY A 60 -6.00 -7.17 5.21
N PRO A 61 -5.90 -6.00 4.56
CA PRO A 61 -4.98 -5.80 3.44
C PRO A 61 -3.53 -6.02 3.88
N GLN A 62 -2.75 -6.72 3.07
CA GLN A 62 -1.33 -7.02 3.34
C GLN A 62 -0.47 -6.59 2.15
N ARG A 63 0.74 -6.09 2.43
CA ARG A 63 1.73 -5.65 1.44
C ARG A 63 1.21 -4.60 0.44
N MET A 64 0.28 -3.74 0.87
CA MET A 64 -0.32 -2.76 -0.02
C MET A 64 -0.78 -1.50 0.70
N ILE A 65 -1.07 -0.46 -0.07
CA ILE A 65 -1.60 0.82 0.38
C ILE A 65 -3.11 0.81 0.15
N MET A 66 -3.87 0.94 1.23
CA MET A 66 -5.34 0.94 1.20
C MET A 66 -5.87 1.87 2.29
N ALA A 67 -7.05 2.47 2.08
CA ALA A 67 -7.71 3.32 3.09
C ALA A 67 -6.86 4.51 3.62
N GLY A 68 -5.85 4.95 2.85
CA GLY A 68 -4.90 6.00 3.24
C GLY A 68 -3.72 5.50 4.08
N ASN A 69 -3.58 4.19 4.29
CA ASN A 69 -2.53 3.58 5.09
C ASN A 69 -1.70 2.61 4.26
N ALA A 70 -0.41 2.51 4.58
CA ALA A 70 0.45 1.45 4.06
C ALA A 70 0.37 0.24 4.99
N TYR A 71 0.21 -0.96 4.44
CA TYR A 71 0.15 -2.22 5.18
C TYR A 71 1.37 -3.08 4.88
N ASP A 72 2.05 -3.57 5.92
CA ASP A 72 3.16 -4.51 5.79
C ASP A 72 2.69 -5.93 5.42
N SER A 73 3.63 -6.89 5.37
CA SER A 73 3.32 -8.29 5.07
C SER A 73 2.48 -9.02 6.12
N HIS A 74 2.30 -8.44 7.30
CA HIS A 74 1.49 -8.99 8.38
C HIS A 74 0.16 -8.26 8.52
N GLY A 75 -0.12 -7.26 7.67
CA GLY A 75 -1.32 -6.44 7.76
C GLY A 75 -1.24 -5.34 8.83
N ASN A 76 -0.03 -5.03 9.32
CA ASN A 76 0.17 -3.90 10.22
C ASN A 76 0.29 -2.59 9.45
N ILE A 77 -0.25 -1.52 10.04
CA ILE A 77 -0.10 -0.17 9.49
C ILE A 77 1.34 0.30 9.67
N VAL A 78 1.95 0.75 8.56
CA VAL A 78 3.23 1.43 8.54
C VAL A 78 2.97 2.93 8.47
N ASP A 79 3.15 3.62 9.59
CA ASP A 79 2.97 5.07 9.65
C ASP A 79 3.87 5.81 8.65
N GLY A 80 3.41 6.97 8.18
CA GLY A 80 4.13 7.79 7.20
C GLY A 80 5.57 8.16 7.59
N GLU A 81 5.84 8.31 8.89
CA GLU A 81 7.18 8.52 9.44
C GLU A 81 8.04 7.25 9.43
N ARG A 82 7.41 6.08 9.56
CA ARG A 82 8.07 4.77 9.59
C ARG A 82 8.35 4.20 8.20
N LEU A 83 7.73 4.76 7.15
CA LEU A 83 7.96 4.34 5.77
C LEU A 83 9.45 4.36 5.37
N GLY A 84 10.22 5.35 5.82
CA GLY A 84 11.67 5.42 5.54
C GLY A 84 12.48 4.30 6.17
N LEU A 85 12.11 3.90 7.38
CA LEU A 85 12.70 2.74 8.04
C LEU A 85 12.29 1.45 7.32
N TYR A 86 11.03 1.36 6.89
CA TYR A 86 10.51 0.21 6.17
C TYR A 86 11.20 -0.02 4.81
N GLU A 87 11.43 1.04 4.04
CA GLU A 87 12.22 0.98 2.79
C GLU A 87 13.65 0.49 3.05
N SER A 88 14.29 1.01 4.10
CA SER A 88 15.65 0.62 4.47
C SER A 88 15.73 -0.88 4.83
N LEU A 89 14.77 -1.37 5.62
CA LEU A 89 14.69 -2.77 6.06
C LEU A 89 14.40 -3.72 4.89
N THR A 90 13.45 -3.37 4.03
CA THR A 90 13.07 -4.20 2.87
C THR A 90 14.17 -4.24 1.81
N THR A 91 14.88 -3.13 1.60
CA THR A 91 16.04 -3.07 0.69
C THR A 91 17.21 -3.90 1.21
N ALA A 92 17.52 -3.81 2.51
CA ALA A 92 18.59 -4.57 3.14
C ALA A 92 18.31 -6.08 3.11
N THR A 93 17.08 -6.49 3.39
CA THR A 93 16.66 -7.90 3.31
C THR A 93 16.66 -8.43 1.88
N ARG A 94 16.25 -7.61 0.88
CA ARG A 94 16.35 -8.00 -0.54
C ARG A 94 17.81 -8.21 -0.96
N ARG A 95 18.72 -7.30 -0.61
CA ARG A 95 20.16 -7.44 -0.92
C ARG A 95 20.78 -8.70 -0.31
N ARG A 96 20.46 -9.01 0.96
CA ARG A 96 20.96 -10.24 1.60
C ARG A 96 20.48 -11.49 0.85
N ARG A 97 19.18 -11.55 0.55
CA ARG A 97 18.59 -12.70 -0.14
C ARG A 97 19.20 -12.90 -1.52
N ASP A 98 19.44 -11.81 -2.26
CA ASP A 98 20.11 -11.85 -3.57
C ASP A 98 21.55 -12.39 -3.45
N SER A 99 22.27 -11.99 -2.40
CA SER A 99 23.62 -12.48 -2.12
C SER A 99 23.66 -13.95 -1.71
N GLU A 100 22.63 -14.45 -1.00
CA GLU A 100 22.50 -15.86 -0.61
C GLU A 100 22.10 -16.78 -1.77
N VAL A 101 21.34 -16.28 -2.75
CA VAL A 101 20.95 -17.05 -3.95
C VAL A 101 22.09 -17.12 -4.98
N ALA A 102 22.99 -16.14 -4.96
CA ALA A 102 24.15 -16.11 -5.85
C ALA A 102 25.37 -16.92 -5.36
N ALA A 103 25.29 -17.52 -4.16
CA ALA A 103 26.34 -18.33 -3.53
C ALA A 103 26.03 -19.83 -3.60
#